data_AF-A0A7S1YKJ8-F1
#
_entry.id   AF-A0A7S1YKJ8-F1
#
_cell.length_a   1.000
_cell.length_b   1.000
_cell.length_c   1.000
_cell.angle_alpha   90.00
_cell.angle_beta   90.00
_cell.angle_gamma   90.00
#
_symmetry.space_group_name_H-M   'P 1'
#
loop_
_entity.id
_entity.type
_entity.pdbx_description
1 polymer ?
#
loop_
_entity_poly.entity_id
_entity_poly.type
_entity_poly.pdbx_seq_one_letter_code
_entity_poly.pdbx_strand_id
1 'polypeptide(L)'
;AAANSTDDGQQETEQPKENEQEKPVKWCEVLKSPTSDYVFSPSRDGLHGFALLKATDRAKKLTRSGRQCATILYEVGGLYDTLASSLLKALAGLPLQGHPVSQYAAAVHKSLQSIAKQTQGLAICLRGSVARPLHSSLQSLGETAPSIYSRYGTSRQRCQSARQTALKMRLRYVKAVRDAEAALQELKEAKDVADKSAASNEAEVEGTTTEQSERPEDSPSPSSKTRPAWETRLRKLGRKYGIPSTADRVILCLAEVQSLEKQYVQLVKEEKVAVSQADTLETMGLESIQHLEAERQRFFVESISRSVQAEKGALEKMIVSFKLDENRKEDFNPL
;
A
#
# COMPACT_ATOMS: atom_id res chain seq x y z
N ALA A 1 9.19 56.56 -65.41
CA ALA A 1 9.39 55.12 -65.68
C ALA A 1 10.14 54.54 -64.48
N ALA A 2 9.41 54.06 -63.46
CA ALA A 2 9.22 52.64 -63.13
C ALA A 2 10.56 51.94 -62.83
N ALA A 3 11.04 51.94 -61.58
CA ALA A 3 10.64 51.14 -60.40
C ALA A 3 11.17 49.68 -60.44
N ASN A 4 12.32 49.47 -59.78
CA ASN A 4 12.85 48.18 -59.33
C ASN A 4 12.60 48.09 -57.81
N SER A 5 11.95 47.03 -57.34
CA SER A 5 11.91 46.68 -55.92
C SER A 5 11.95 45.16 -55.80
N THR A 6 13.06 44.67 -55.25
CA THR A 6 13.32 43.29 -54.86
C THR A 6 12.41 42.86 -53.71
N ASP A 7 11.83 41.67 -53.86
CA ASP A 7 10.96 40.98 -52.91
C ASP A 7 11.76 39.80 -52.31
N ASP A 8 12.16 39.94 -51.04
CA ASP A 8 12.82 38.88 -50.26
C ASP A 8 11.77 38.22 -49.37
N GLY A 9 11.33 37.03 -49.78
CA GLY A 9 10.43 36.18 -49.00
C GLY A 9 11.15 35.55 -47.81
N GLN A 10 10.82 35.99 -46.60
CA GLN A 10 11.12 35.27 -45.36
C GLN A 10 10.07 34.18 -45.15
N GLN A 11 10.47 32.91 -45.32
CA GLN A 11 9.75 31.76 -44.79
C GLN A 11 10.08 31.62 -43.29
N GLU A 12 9.09 31.93 -42.44
CA GLU A 12 9.12 31.54 -41.03
C GLU A 12 8.92 30.02 -40.93
N THR A 13 10.00 29.32 -40.63
CA THR A 13 9.98 27.89 -40.29
C THR A 13 9.43 27.76 -38.86
N GLU A 14 8.13 27.50 -38.72
CA GLU A 14 7.53 27.07 -37.45
C GLU A 14 8.21 25.77 -36.99
N GLN A 15 9.03 25.86 -35.95
CA GLN A 15 9.57 24.69 -35.27
C GLN A 15 8.43 23.93 -34.58
N PRO A 16 8.36 22.59 -34.71
CA PRO A 16 7.38 21.80 -34.00
C PRO A 16 7.65 21.89 -32.50
N LYS A 17 6.69 22.42 -31.74
CA LYS A 17 6.70 22.41 -30.28
C LYS A 17 6.94 20.99 -29.81
N GLU A 18 8.09 20.77 -29.17
CA GLU A 18 8.43 19.51 -28.51
C GLU A 18 7.27 19.09 -27.61
N ASN A 19 6.78 17.87 -27.86
CA ASN A 19 5.80 17.17 -27.05
C ASN A 19 6.12 17.35 -25.57
N GLU A 20 5.26 18.05 -24.84
CA GLU A 20 5.14 17.88 -23.39
C GLU A 20 4.82 16.40 -23.16
N GLN A 21 5.84 15.59 -22.88
CA GLN A 21 5.66 14.23 -22.41
C GLN A 21 4.82 14.29 -21.14
N GLU A 22 3.53 13.97 -21.27
CA GLU A 22 2.61 13.85 -20.15
C GLU A 22 3.27 12.98 -19.07
N LYS A 23 3.58 13.59 -17.93
CA LYS A 23 4.18 12.87 -16.82
C LYS A 23 3.21 11.76 -16.40
N PRO A 24 3.69 10.52 -16.19
CA PRO A 24 2.82 9.41 -15.83
C PRO A 24 2.06 9.73 -14.53
N VAL A 25 0.73 9.63 -14.59
CA VAL A 25 -0.15 9.89 -13.43
C VAL A 25 0.24 8.97 -12.28
N LYS A 26 0.57 9.55 -11.13
CA LYS A 26 0.91 8.80 -9.92
C LYS A 26 -0.35 8.38 -9.18
N TRP A 27 -0.55 7.07 -9.02
CA TRP A 27 -1.73 6.52 -8.35
C TRP A 27 -1.80 6.93 -6.89
N CYS A 28 -0.66 7.03 -6.21
CA CYS A 28 -0.62 7.49 -4.83
C CYS A 28 -1.07 8.93 -4.66
N GLU A 29 -0.98 9.78 -5.68
CA GLU A 29 -1.44 11.17 -5.60
C GLU A 29 -2.95 11.27 -5.82
N VAL A 30 -3.50 10.43 -6.71
CA VAL A 30 -4.91 10.47 -7.12
C VAL A 30 -5.82 9.60 -6.25
N LEU A 31 -5.32 8.44 -5.82
CA LEU A 31 -6.13 7.37 -5.22
C LEU A 31 -5.90 7.19 -3.72
N LYS A 32 -4.92 7.87 -3.11
CA LYS A 32 -4.72 7.81 -1.66
C LYS A 32 -5.96 8.29 -0.92
N SER A 33 -6.15 7.77 0.27
CA SER A 33 -7.25 8.21 1.11
C SER A 33 -7.05 9.68 1.53
N PRO A 34 -8.09 10.53 1.51
CA PRO A 34 -7.99 11.90 2.00
C PRO A 34 -7.58 11.95 3.47
N THR A 35 -6.52 12.70 3.79
CA THR A 35 -6.01 12.82 5.17
C THR A 35 -6.77 13.86 6.01
N SER A 36 -7.51 14.76 5.35
CA SER A 36 -8.24 15.87 5.97
C SER A 36 -9.61 15.48 6.53
N ASP A 37 -10.13 14.31 6.14
CA ASP A 37 -11.51 13.95 6.40
C ASP A 37 -11.61 12.77 7.38
N TYR A 38 -12.40 12.96 8.43
CA TYR A 38 -12.46 12.08 9.59
C TYR A 38 -13.00 10.67 9.25
N VAL A 39 -13.74 10.55 8.15
CA VAL A 39 -14.29 9.30 7.60
C VAL A 39 -13.19 8.39 7.03
N PHE A 40 -12.08 8.97 6.59
CA PHE A 40 -10.96 8.27 5.98
C PHE A 40 -9.82 7.99 6.96
N SER A 41 -10.08 8.05 8.28
CA SER A 41 -9.04 7.70 9.25
C SER A 41 -8.76 6.18 9.28
N PRO A 42 -7.49 5.75 9.25
CA PRO A 42 -7.11 4.33 9.39
C PRO A 42 -7.60 3.71 10.71
N SER A 43 -7.77 4.53 11.75
CA SER A 43 -8.16 4.08 13.08
C SER A 43 -9.67 3.81 13.24
N ARG A 44 -10.46 3.98 12.17
CA ARG A 44 -11.90 3.67 12.16
C ARG A 44 -12.26 2.64 11.09
N ASP A 45 -13.46 2.08 11.22
CA ASP A 45 -14.11 1.32 10.17
C ASP A 45 -14.62 2.29 9.11
N GLY A 46 -13.70 2.76 8.28
CA GLY A 46 -13.94 3.67 7.17
C GLY A 46 -13.36 3.15 5.86
N LEU A 47 -13.35 4.05 4.87
CA LEU A 47 -12.91 3.77 3.50
C LEU A 47 -11.37 3.84 3.31
N HIS A 48 -10.61 4.05 4.38
CA HIS A 48 -9.15 4.13 4.31
C HIS A 48 -8.54 2.84 3.75
N GLY A 49 -7.68 2.94 2.73
CA GLY A 49 -7.09 1.78 2.05
C GLY A 49 -8.02 1.10 1.04
N PHE A 50 -9.21 1.64 0.76
CA PHE A 50 -10.13 1.04 -0.21
C PHE A 50 -9.54 1.00 -1.63
N ALA A 51 -8.88 2.07 -2.05
CA ALA A 51 -8.20 2.11 -3.34
C ALA A 51 -7.09 1.06 -3.42
N LEU A 52 -6.28 0.92 -2.36
CA LEU A 52 -5.23 -0.09 -2.29
C LEU A 52 -5.79 -1.51 -2.35
N LEU A 53 -6.91 -1.77 -1.67
CA LEU A 53 -7.63 -3.05 -1.77
C LEU A 53 -8.06 -3.34 -3.21
N LYS A 54 -8.71 -2.38 -3.88
CA LYS A 54 -9.16 -2.53 -5.28
C LYS A 54 -8.00 -2.71 -6.25
N ALA A 55 -6.91 -1.97 -6.07
CA ALA A 55 -5.70 -2.11 -6.87
C ALA A 55 -5.08 -3.50 -6.69
N THR A 56 -5.04 -4.00 -5.46
CA THR A 56 -4.56 -5.36 -5.14
C THR A 56 -5.44 -6.44 -5.76
N ASP A 57 -6.76 -6.31 -5.68
CA ASP A 57 -7.70 -7.27 -6.27
C ASP A 57 -7.60 -7.28 -7.80
N ARG A 58 -7.43 -6.11 -8.42
CA ARG A 58 -7.16 -6.01 -9.85
C ARG A 58 -5.85 -6.72 -10.21
N ALA A 59 -4.78 -6.48 -9.45
CA ALA A 59 -3.49 -7.14 -9.66
C ALA A 59 -3.62 -8.67 -9.60
N LYS A 60 -4.35 -9.22 -8.62
CA LYS A 60 -4.62 -10.67 -8.52
C LYS A 60 -5.35 -11.20 -9.75
N LYS A 61 -6.41 -10.51 -10.19
CA LYS A 61 -7.20 -10.91 -11.37
C LYS A 61 -6.33 -10.93 -12.64
N LEU A 62 -5.57 -9.86 -12.88
CA LEU A 62 -4.71 -9.75 -14.04
C LEU A 62 -3.59 -10.79 -14.03
N THR A 63 -2.99 -11.06 -12.87
CA THR A 63 -2.03 -12.16 -12.73
C THR A 63 -2.64 -13.51 -13.09
N ARG A 64 -3.87 -13.80 -12.62
CA ARG A 64 -4.56 -15.04 -12.97
C ARG A 64 -4.82 -15.13 -14.48
N SER A 65 -5.33 -14.07 -15.09
CA SER A 65 -5.57 -14.02 -16.54
C SER A 65 -4.28 -14.19 -17.34
N GLY A 66 -3.19 -13.54 -16.92
CA GLY A 66 -1.89 -13.71 -17.57
C GLY A 66 -1.37 -15.15 -17.48
N ARG A 67 -1.57 -15.84 -16.35
CA ARG A 67 -1.17 -17.25 -16.21
C ARG A 67 -1.96 -18.14 -17.17
N GLN A 68 -3.25 -17.85 -17.39
CA GLN A 68 -4.06 -18.54 -18.39
C GLN A 68 -3.51 -18.29 -19.81
N CYS A 69 -3.10 -17.06 -20.14
CA CYS A 69 -2.43 -16.78 -21.42
C CYS A 69 -1.15 -17.61 -21.57
N ALA A 70 -0.33 -17.72 -20.53
CA ALA A 70 0.87 -18.56 -20.56
C ALA A 70 0.52 -20.06 -20.77
N THR A 71 -0.55 -20.55 -20.15
CA THR A 71 -1.06 -21.92 -20.38
C THR A 71 -1.48 -22.14 -21.84
N ILE A 72 -2.22 -21.19 -22.43
CA ILE A 72 -2.61 -21.25 -23.85
C ILE A 72 -1.36 -21.32 -24.74
N LEU A 73 -0.32 -20.54 -24.46
CA LEU A 73 0.93 -20.59 -25.23
C LEU A 73 1.64 -21.96 -25.10
N TYR A 74 1.58 -22.60 -23.93
CA TYR A 74 2.07 -23.97 -23.77
C TYR A 74 1.28 -24.98 -24.62
N GLU A 75 -0.04 -24.87 -24.63
CA GLU A 75 -0.93 -25.75 -25.40
C GLU A 75 -0.73 -25.57 -26.90
N VAL A 76 -0.68 -24.33 -27.39
CA VAL A 76 -0.38 -24.01 -28.80
C VAL A 76 0.99 -24.57 -29.20
N GLY A 77 2.00 -24.40 -28.34
CA GLY A 77 3.30 -25.03 -28.54
C GLY A 77 3.21 -26.56 -28.62
N GLY A 78 2.39 -27.21 -27.80
CA GLY A 78 2.15 -28.66 -27.86
C GLY A 78 1.45 -29.11 -29.15
N LEU A 79 0.51 -28.32 -29.66
CA LEU A 79 -0.16 -28.57 -30.94
C LEU A 79 0.83 -28.50 -32.11
N TYR A 80 1.71 -27.49 -32.15
CA TYR A 80 2.77 -27.41 -33.15
C TYR A 80 3.73 -28.60 -33.10
N ASP A 81 4.12 -29.05 -31.91
CA ASP A 81 4.99 -30.23 -31.74
C ASP A 81 4.30 -31.51 -32.25
N THR A 82 3.01 -31.65 -31.99
CA THR A 82 2.18 -32.77 -32.47
C THR A 82 2.05 -32.76 -33.99
N LEU A 83 1.81 -31.59 -34.59
CA LEU A 83 1.76 -31.41 -36.03
C LEU A 83 3.11 -31.77 -36.68
N ALA A 84 4.21 -31.22 -36.16
CA ALA A 84 5.55 -31.51 -36.66
C ALA A 84 5.89 -33.01 -36.59
N SER A 85 5.58 -33.65 -35.46
CA SER A 85 5.80 -35.08 -35.25
C SER A 85 4.97 -35.93 -36.22
N SER A 86 3.72 -35.53 -36.47
CA SER A 86 2.83 -36.23 -37.41
C SER A 86 3.33 -36.12 -38.85
N LEU A 87 3.80 -34.93 -39.26
CA LEU A 87 4.42 -34.71 -40.57
C LEU A 87 5.67 -35.57 -40.75
N LEU A 88 6.57 -35.61 -39.76
CA LEU A 88 7.78 -36.43 -39.84
C LEU A 88 7.48 -37.93 -39.93
N LYS A 89 6.47 -38.41 -39.19
CA LYS A 89 6.02 -39.81 -39.26
C LYS A 89 5.41 -40.15 -40.63
N ALA A 90 4.56 -39.28 -41.17
CA ALA A 90 3.97 -39.47 -42.49
C ALA A 90 5.03 -39.54 -43.59
N LEU A 91 6.05 -38.67 -43.51
CA LEU A 91 7.17 -38.65 -44.45
C LEU A 91 8.01 -39.92 -44.41
N ALA A 92 8.22 -40.51 -43.22
CA ALA A 92 8.97 -41.75 -43.07
C ALA A 92 8.28 -42.96 -43.74
N GLY A 93 6.95 -42.91 -43.95
CA GLY A 93 6.17 -43.97 -44.58
C GLY A 93 6.07 -43.91 -46.11
N LEU A 94 6.63 -42.88 -46.76
CA LEU A 94 6.50 -42.69 -48.21
C LEU A 94 7.61 -43.43 -48.99
N PRO A 95 7.29 -44.38 -49.88
CA PRO A 95 8.27 -45.02 -50.75
C PRO A 95 8.72 -44.05 -51.86
N LEU A 96 9.99 -43.67 -51.86
CA LEU A 96 10.57 -42.71 -52.82
C LEU A 96 11.24 -43.34 -54.05
N GLN A 97 11.36 -44.66 -54.11
CA GLN A 97 12.12 -45.36 -55.16
C GLN A 97 11.22 -45.95 -56.26
N GLY A 98 11.69 -45.90 -57.52
CA GLY A 98 11.13 -46.66 -58.65
C GLY A 98 10.17 -45.93 -59.60
N HIS A 99 9.84 -44.66 -59.36
CA HIS A 99 8.90 -43.90 -60.20
C HIS A 99 9.56 -42.79 -61.04
N PRO A 100 9.04 -42.45 -62.24
CA PRO A 100 9.51 -41.32 -63.05
C PRO A 100 9.41 -39.96 -62.34
N VAL A 101 8.55 -39.86 -61.33
CA VAL A 101 8.32 -38.65 -60.51
C VAL A 101 9.21 -38.63 -59.24
N SER A 102 10.12 -39.59 -59.09
CA SER A 102 10.93 -39.77 -57.86
C SER A 102 11.75 -38.54 -57.46
N GLN A 103 12.32 -37.80 -58.41
CA GLN A 103 13.07 -36.56 -58.11
C GLN A 103 12.16 -35.46 -57.56
N TYR A 104 10.97 -35.27 -58.15
CA TYR A 104 9.97 -34.33 -57.65
C TYR A 104 9.45 -34.75 -56.27
N ALA A 105 9.18 -36.05 -56.07
CA ALA A 105 8.74 -36.59 -54.79
C ALA A 105 9.82 -36.41 -53.70
N ALA A 106 11.10 -36.55 -54.03
CA ALA A 106 12.22 -36.30 -53.12
C ALA A 106 12.34 -34.82 -52.73
N ALA A 107 12.13 -33.90 -53.68
CA ALA A 107 12.11 -32.47 -53.41
C ALA A 107 10.96 -32.12 -52.45
N VAL A 108 9.73 -32.58 -52.73
CA VAL A 108 8.56 -32.38 -51.86
C VAL A 108 8.80 -32.96 -50.46
N HIS A 109 9.38 -34.17 -50.37
CA HIS A 109 9.73 -34.77 -49.09
C HIS A 109 10.66 -33.84 -48.30
N LYS A 110 11.74 -33.35 -48.93
CA LYS A 110 12.69 -32.45 -48.29
C LYS A 110 12.04 -31.13 -47.82
N SER A 111 11.18 -30.53 -48.64
CA SER A 111 10.46 -29.31 -48.24
C SER A 111 9.53 -29.57 -47.04
N LEU A 112 8.75 -30.65 -47.06
CA LEU A 112 7.87 -31.04 -45.96
C LEU A 112 8.66 -31.37 -44.68
N GLN A 113 9.82 -32.01 -44.81
CA GLN A 113 10.71 -32.27 -43.68
C GLN A 113 11.25 -30.96 -43.08
N SER A 114 11.61 -29.99 -43.92
CA SER A 114 12.02 -28.66 -43.48
C SER A 114 10.89 -27.95 -42.72
N ILE A 115 9.67 -27.96 -43.26
CA ILE A 115 8.49 -27.37 -42.61
C ILE A 115 8.26 -28.01 -41.23
N ALA A 116 8.27 -29.34 -41.16
CA ALA A 116 8.09 -30.04 -39.89
C ALA A 116 9.15 -29.63 -38.85
N LYS A 117 10.42 -29.51 -39.25
CA LYS A 117 11.49 -29.02 -38.37
C LYS A 117 11.29 -27.56 -37.94
N GLN A 118 10.86 -26.67 -38.83
CA GLN A 118 10.57 -25.28 -38.47
C GLN A 118 9.38 -25.17 -37.51
N THR A 119 8.32 -25.95 -37.73
CA THR A 119 7.16 -26.04 -36.85
C THR A 119 7.57 -26.55 -35.46
N GLN A 120 8.43 -27.56 -35.39
CA GLN A 120 8.97 -28.05 -34.12
C GLN A 120 9.85 -26.99 -33.42
N GLY A 121 10.66 -26.25 -34.17
CA GLY A 121 11.45 -25.13 -33.64
C GLY A 121 10.58 -24.03 -33.04
N LEU A 122 9.48 -23.68 -33.72
CA LEU A 122 8.47 -22.73 -33.22
C LEU A 122 7.83 -23.24 -31.92
N ALA A 123 7.45 -24.51 -31.86
CA ALA A 123 6.90 -25.15 -30.66
C ALA A 123 7.84 -25.04 -29.45
N ILE A 124 9.14 -25.24 -29.65
CA ILE A 124 10.16 -25.11 -28.60
C ILE A 124 10.29 -23.65 -28.17
N CYS A 125 10.32 -22.71 -29.12
CA CYS A 125 10.45 -21.28 -28.84
C CYS A 125 9.24 -20.74 -28.05
N LEU A 126 8.01 -21.07 -28.47
CA LEU A 126 6.80 -20.64 -27.77
C LEU A 126 6.78 -21.13 -26.32
N ARG A 127 7.10 -22.40 -26.07
CA ARG A 127 7.12 -22.95 -24.71
C ARG A 127 8.29 -22.42 -23.87
N GLY A 128 9.49 -22.39 -24.44
CA GLY A 128 10.73 -22.10 -23.73
C GLY A 128 11.04 -20.62 -23.56
N SER A 129 10.81 -19.82 -24.60
CA SER A 129 11.23 -18.41 -24.69
C SER A 129 10.10 -17.42 -24.46
N VAL A 130 8.84 -17.86 -24.53
CA VAL A 130 7.65 -17.01 -24.34
C VAL A 130 6.81 -17.45 -23.14
N ALA A 131 6.23 -18.64 -23.18
CA ALA A 131 5.28 -19.12 -22.16
C ALA A 131 5.93 -19.27 -20.78
N ARG A 132 7.11 -19.91 -20.71
CA ARG A 132 7.82 -20.14 -19.44
C ARG A 132 8.23 -18.84 -18.73
N PRO A 133 8.91 -17.88 -19.39
CA PRO A 133 9.24 -16.60 -18.77
C PRO A 133 8.00 -15.83 -18.31
N LEU A 134 6.93 -15.81 -19.12
CA LEU A 134 5.66 -15.17 -18.77
C LEU A 134 5.04 -15.79 -17.53
N HIS A 135 4.98 -17.12 -17.47
CA HIS A 135 4.46 -17.82 -16.31
C HIS A 135 5.26 -17.53 -15.04
N SER A 136 6.60 -17.57 -15.13
CA SER A 136 7.49 -17.30 -13.99
C SER A 136 7.38 -15.87 -13.48
N SER A 137 7.36 -14.87 -14.38
CA SER A 137 7.16 -13.47 -14.01
C SER A 137 5.80 -13.25 -13.33
N LEU A 138 4.73 -13.85 -13.85
CA LEU A 138 3.40 -13.75 -13.24
C LEU A 138 3.29 -14.54 -11.93
N GLN A 139 4.16 -15.52 -11.70
CA GLN A 139 4.23 -16.19 -10.42
C GLN A 139 4.71 -15.23 -9.33
N SER A 140 5.87 -14.61 -9.54
CA SER A 140 6.45 -13.66 -8.58
C SER A 140 5.53 -12.47 -8.30
N LEU A 141 4.99 -11.84 -9.36
CA LEU A 141 4.04 -10.72 -9.24
C LEU A 141 2.77 -11.10 -8.45
N GLY A 142 2.33 -12.36 -8.54
CA GLY A 142 1.17 -12.87 -7.83
C GLY A 142 1.37 -13.02 -6.33
N GLU A 143 2.61 -13.17 -5.87
CA GLU A 143 2.97 -13.29 -4.46
C GLU A 143 3.21 -11.91 -3.83
N THR A 144 3.78 -10.96 -4.59
CA THR A 144 4.09 -9.62 -4.10
C THR A 144 2.83 -8.79 -3.80
N ALA A 145 1.83 -8.78 -4.69
CA ALA A 145 0.64 -7.92 -4.51
C ALA A 145 -0.16 -8.21 -3.22
N PRO A 146 -0.49 -9.47 -2.86
CA PRO A 146 -1.14 -9.77 -1.58
C PRO A 146 -0.31 -9.37 -0.35
N SER A 147 1.03 -9.49 -0.42
CA SER A 147 1.91 -9.14 0.68
C SER A 147 1.90 -7.64 1.01
N ILE A 148 1.69 -6.78 -0.01
CA ILE A 148 1.58 -5.33 0.15
C ILE A 148 0.33 -5.00 0.97
N TYR A 149 -0.83 -5.52 0.57
CA TYR A 149 -2.08 -5.27 1.28
C TYR A 149 -2.09 -5.87 2.69
N SER A 150 -1.48 -7.03 2.90
CA SER A 150 -1.35 -7.66 4.22
C SER A 150 -0.57 -6.79 5.21
N ARG A 151 0.55 -6.20 4.75
CA ARG A 151 1.35 -5.25 5.55
C ARG A 151 0.55 -4.01 5.94
N TYR A 152 -0.17 -3.43 4.99
CA TYR A 152 -1.09 -2.33 5.26
C TYR A 152 -2.19 -2.73 6.26
N GLY A 153 -2.83 -3.88 6.08
CA GLY A 153 -3.88 -4.38 6.98
C GLY A 153 -3.40 -4.56 8.42
N THR A 154 -2.18 -5.06 8.61
CA THR A 154 -1.55 -5.18 9.94
C THR A 154 -1.34 -3.81 10.59
N SER A 155 -0.89 -2.81 9.82
CA SER A 155 -0.71 -1.44 10.33
C SER A 155 -2.05 -0.78 10.68
N ARG A 156 -3.07 -0.96 9.84
CA ARG A 156 -4.43 -0.49 10.11
C ARG A 156 -4.98 -1.08 11.41
N GLN A 157 -4.78 -2.37 11.64
CA GLN A 157 -5.21 -3.02 12.89
C GLN A 157 -4.52 -2.42 14.11
N ARG A 158 -3.23 -2.08 14.02
CA ARG A 158 -2.51 -1.36 15.11
C ARG A 158 -3.13 0.01 15.39
N CYS A 159 -3.51 0.76 14.35
CA CYS A 159 -4.20 2.05 14.50
C CYS A 159 -5.52 1.90 15.26
N GLN A 160 -6.33 0.90 14.90
CA GLN A 160 -7.59 0.61 15.57
C GLN A 160 -7.38 0.25 17.05
N SER A 161 -6.40 -0.60 17.35
CA SER A 161 -6.05 -0.97 18.74
C SER A 161 -5.55 0.22 19.56
N ALA A 162 -4.70 1.07 18.98
CA ALA A 162 -4.20 2.28 19.65
C ALA A 162 -5.35 3.23 19.99
N ARG A 163 -6.27 3.47 19.03
CA ARG A 163 -7.47 4.28 19.25
C ARG A 163 -8.37 3.71 20.33
N GLN A 164 -8.66 2.40 20.30
CA GLN A 164 -9.49 1.77 21.32
C GLN A 164 -8.90 1.97 22.73
N THR A 165 -7.57 1.88 22.85
CA THR A 165 -6.86 2.10 24.12
C THR A 165 -6.96 3.56 24.56
N ALA A 166 -6.73 4.50 23.66
CA ALA A 166 -6.88 5.94 23.92
C ALA A 166 -8.32 6.31 24.33
N LEU A 167 -9.34 5.75 23.68
CA LEU A 167 -10.75 5.97 24.03
C LEU A 167 -11.10 5.42 25.41
N LYS A 168 -10.62 4.21 25.76
CA LYS A 168 -10.80 3.65 27.10
C LYS A 168 -10.15 4.55 28.17
N MET A 169 -8.96 5.08 27.89
CA MET A 169 -8.30 6.01 28.82
C MET A 169 -9.04 7.34 28.93
N ARG A 170 -9.57 7.88 27.82
CA ARG A 170 -10.41 9.08 27.83
C ARG A 170 -11.61 8.92 28.75
N LEU A 171 -12.30 7.77 28.69
CA LEU A 171 -13.44 7.49 29.56
C LEU A 171 -13.05 7.52 31.05
N ARG A 172 -11.90 6.92 31.40
CA ARG A 172 -11.36 6.96 32.78
C ARG A 172 -11.02 8.38 33.21
N TYR A 173 -10.33 9.13 32.35
CA TYR A 173 -9.99 10.53 32.59
C TYR A 173 -11.25 11.39 32.82
N VAL A 174 -12.27 11.28 31.96
CA VAL A 174 -13.54 12.02 32.12
C VAL A 174 -14.24 11.64 33.42
N LYS A 175 -14.21 10.36 33.82
CA LYS A 175 -14.76 9.94 35.11
C LYS A 175 -14.00 10.60 36.28
N ALA A 176 -12.67 10.56 36.27
CA ALA A 176 -11.86 11.17 37.32
C ALA A 176 -12.07 12.69 37.41
N VAL A 177 -12.28 13.38 36.28
CA VAL A 177 -12.64 14.80 36.27
C VAL A 177 -13.97 15.04 36.99
N ARG A 178 -15.01 14.23 36.70
CA ARG A 178 -16.30 14.32 37.40
C ARG A 178 -16.18 14.02 38.89
N ASP A 179 -15.37 13.03 39.27
CA ASP A 179 -15.13 12.68 40.67
C ASP A 179 -14.39 13.83 41.40
N ALA A 180 -13.44 14.49 40.74
CA ALA A 180 -12.76 15.68 41.25
C ALA A 180 -13.67 16.91 41.37
N GLU A 181 -14.56 17.13 40.39
CA GLU A 181 -15.59 18.18 40.44
C GLU A 181 -16.55 17.97 41.61
N ALA A 182 -17.01 16.74 41.83
CA ALA A 182 -17.84 16.38 42.97
C ALA A 182 -17.13 16.62 44.31
N ALA A 183 -15.87 16.19 44.44
CA ALA A 183 -15.07 16.45 45.64
C ALA A 183 -14.84 17.95 45.90
N LEU A 184 -14.63 18.75 44.85
CA LEU A 184 -14.52 20.20 44.95
C LEU A 184 -15.82 20.85 45.41
N GLN A 185 -16.96 20.33 44.96
CA GLN A 185 -18.27 20.81 45.37
C GLN A 185 -18.53 20.49 46.86
N GLU A 186 -18.23 19.26 47.30
CA GLU A 186 -18.29 18.88 48.72
C GLU A 186 -17.38 19.77 49.60
N LEU A 187 -16.18 20.12 49.13
CA LEU A 187 -15.27 21.01 49.85
C LEU A 187 -15.86 22.43 50.01
N LYS A 188 -16.55 22.95 48.98
CA LYS A 188 -17.22 24.25 49.05
C LYS A 188 -18.36 24.21 50.06
N GLU A 189 -19.20 23.19 50.00
CA GLU A 189 -20.33 23.02 50.93
C GLU A 189 -19.86 22.88 52.37
N ALA A 190 -18.82 22.08 52.61
CA ALA A 190 -18.23 21.90 53.93
C ALA A 190 -17.61 23.21 54.47
N LYS A 191 -17.00 24.01 53.59
CA LYS A 191 -16.48 25.33 53.94
C LYS A 191 -17.62 26.30 54.31
N ASP A 192 -18.70 26.34 53.52
CA ASP A 192 -19.84 27.22 53.78
C ASP A 192 -20.54 26.87 55.11
N VAL A 193 -20.59 25.60 55.48
CA VAL A 193 -21.08 25.15 56.79
C VAL A 193 -20.12 25.60 57.91
N ALA A 194 -18.80 25.44 57.73
CA ALA A 194 -17.81 25.89 58.69
C ALA A 194 -17.87 27.41 58.92
N ASP A 195 -17.98 28.20 57.85
CA ASP A 195 -18.12 29.66 57.91
C ASP A 195 -19.40 30.07 58.68
N LYS A 196 -20.52 29.38 58.47
CA LYS A 196 -21.77 29.63 59.22
C LYS A 196 -21.65 29.26 60.70
N SER A 197 -20.99 28.15 61.03
CA SER A 197 -20.79 27.74 62.43
C SER A 197 -19.84 28.65 63.21
N ALA A 198 -18.84 29.22 62.54
CA ALA A 198 -17.94 30.21 63.14
C ALA A 198 -18.70 31.52 63.45
N ALA A 199 -19.56 31.98 62.53
CA ALA A 199 -20.38 33.17 62.73
C ALA A 199 -21.42 33.01 63.87
N SER A 200 -21.96 31.81 64.09
CA SER A 200 -22.87 31.53 65.21
C SER A 200 -22.14 31.45 66.56
N ASN A 201 -20.90 30.95 66.61
CA ASN A 201 -20.13 30.87 67.85
C ASN A 201 -19.54 32.21 68.29
N GLU A 202 -19.31 33.16 67.38
CA GLU A 202 -18.91 34.54 67.74
C GLU A 202 -20.05 35.36 68.38
N ALA A 203 -21.30 34.90 68.30
CA ALA A 203 -22.44 35.56 68.96
C ALA A 203 -22.69 35.10 70.41
N GLU A 204 -22.00 34.04 70.90
CA GLU A 204 -22.22 33.48 72.24
C GLU A 204 -20.98 33.49 73.17
N VAL A 205 -19.84 34.06 72.76
CA VAL A 205 -18.60 34.04 73.58
C VAL A 205 -18.03 35.45 73.79
N GLU A 206 -18.68 36.23 74.64
CA GLU A 206 -17.98 37.21 75.50
C GLU A 206 -17.59 36.50 76.80
N GLY A 207 -16.29 36.22 76.94
CA GLY A 207 -15.68 35.79 78.20
C GLY A 207 -15.11 34.38 78.15
N THR A 208 -13.80 34.29 77.88
CA THR A 208 -12.78 33.85 78.86
C THR A 208 -11.47 33.62 78.11
N THR A 209 -10.51 34.52 78.33
CA THR A 209 -9.10 34.41 77.95
C THR A 209 -8.42 33.25 78.66
N THR A 210 -7.68 32.40 77.93
CA THR A 210 -6.54 31.67 78.51
C THR A 210 -5.48 31.46 77.44
N GLU A 211 -4.32 32.06 77.71
CA GLU A 211 -3.05 31.87 77.00
C GLU A 211 -2.58 30.42 77.09
N GLN A 212 -2.04 29.85 76.00
CA GLN A 212 -0.95 28.87 76.11
C GLN A 212 -0.17 28.67 74.81
N SER A 213 1.10 29.09 74.91
CA SER A 213 2.31 28.35 74.53
C SER A 213 2.50 27.93 73.07
N GLU A 214 3.23 28.77 72.34
CA GLU A 214 3.99 28.40 71.15
C GLU A 214 5.05 27.34 71.47
N ARG A 215 5.15 26.31 70.62
CA ARG A 215 6.30 25.39 70.58
C ARG A 215 6.69 25.18 69.10
N PRO A 216 7.92 25.50 68.69
CA PRO A 216 8.38 25.25 67.33
C PRO A 216 8.98 23.84 67.26
N GLU A 217 8.37 22.95 66.47
CA GLU A 217 9.04 21.72 66.04
C GLU A 217 9.46 21.86 64.58
N ASP A 218 10.72 22.27 64.42
CA ASP A 218 11.52 21.99 63.23
C ASP A 218 12.06 20.57 63.32
N SER A 219 11.73 19.75 62.33
CA SER A 219 12.49 18.55 61.96
C SER A 219 12.28 18.25 60.48
N PRO A 220 13.27 18.53 59.62
CA PRO A 220 13.20 18.18 58.20
C PRO A 220 13.67 16.73 58.01
N SER A 221 12.74 15.83 57.72
CA SER A 221 13.08 14.47 57.25
C SER A 221 13.22 14.44 55.72
N PRO A 222 14.26 13.80 55.16
CA PRO A 222 14.68 13.99 53.78
C PRO A 222 14.03 12.98 52.83
N SER A 223 13.15 13.44 51.95
CA SER A 223 12.91 12.87 50.60
C SER A 223 11.80 13.61 49.82
N SER A 224 11.46 14.86 50.19
CA SER A 224 10.29 15.52 49.63
C SER A 224 10.51 15.93 48.18
N LYS A 225 9.98 15.13 47.24
CA LYS A 225 9.46 15.67 45.97
C LYS A 225 8.65 16.90 46.33
N THR A 226 9.10 18.06 45.89
CA THR A 226 8.50 19.35 46.23
C THR A 226 7.03 19.30 45.87
N ARG A 227 6.15 19.28 46.88
CA ARG A 227 4.70 19.17 46.66
C ARG A 227 4.23 20.38 45.86
N PRO A 228 3.32 20.21 44.89
CA PRO A 228 2.78 21.32 44.12
C PRO A 228 2.22 22.42 45.04
N ALA A 229 2.46 23.69 44.70
CA ALA A 229 2.04 24.83 45.52
C ALA A 229 0.52 24.84 45.81
N TRP A 230 -0.29 24.32 44.89
CA TRP A 230 -1.75 24.23 45.04
C TRP A 230 -2.18 23.21 46.11
N GLU A 231 -1.46 22.08 46.25
CA GLU A 231 -1.76 21.09 47.30
C GLU A 231 -1.52 21.65 48.68
N THR A 232 -0.42 22.39 48.86
CA THR A 232 -0.08 23.02 50.14
C THR A 232 -1.13 24.06 50.52
N ARG A 233 -1.67 24.81 49.54
CA ARG A 233 -2.75 25.77 49.76
C ARG A 233 -4.05 25.08 50.15
N LEU A 234 -4.45 23.99 49.47
CA LEU A 234 -5.65 23.22 49.82
C LEU A 234 -5.56 22.62 51.22
N ARG A 235 -4.41 22.04 51.61
CA ARG A 235 -4.23 21.52 52.99
C ARG A 235 -4.28 22.62 54.04
N LYS A 236 -3.71 23.79 53.75
CA LYS A 236 -3.84 24.96 54.64
C LYS A 236 -5.30 25.39 54.79
N LEU A 237 -6.07 25.38 53.70
CA LEU A 237 -7.49 25.70 53.72
C LEU A 237 -8.29 24.65 54.52
N GLY A 238 -8.03 23.37 54.30
CA GLY A 238 -8.63 22.28 55.07
C GLY A 238 -8.36 22.41 56.57
N ARG A 239 -7.12 22.76 56.97
CA ARG A 239 -6.80 23.04 58.38
C ARG A 239 -7.51 24.27 58.93
N LYS A 240 -7.56 25.37 58.14
CA LYS A 240 -8.22 26.62 58.55
C LYS A 240 -9.70 26.43 58.89
N TYR A 241 -10.39 25.59 58.12
CA TYR A 241 -11.83 25.37 58.23
C TYR A 241 -12.21 24.06 58.95
N GLY A 242 -11.25 23.34 59.56
CA GLY A 242 -11.55 22.08 60.26
C GLY A 242 -11.98 20.92 59.36
N ILE A 243 -11.69 20.97 58.05
CA ILE A 243 -12.10 19.99 57.02
C ILE A 243 -10.89 19.35 56.30
N PRO A 244 -9.87 18.84 57.02
CA PRO A 244 -8.65 18.32 56.40
C PRO A 244 -8.90 17.09 55.50
N SER A 245 -9.83 16.21 55.88
CA SER A 245 -10.17 15.00 55.11
C SER A 245 -10.79 15.33 53.74
N THR A 246 -11.70 16.31 53.68
CA THR A 246 -12.32 16.76 52.43
C THR A 246 -11.28 17.42 51.52
N ALA A 247 -10.37 18.23 52.08
CA ALA A 247 -9.27 18.83 51.33
C ALA A 247 -8.29 17.78 50.78
N ASP A 248 -7.94 16.75 51.56
CA ASP A 248 -7.08 15.67 51.10
C ASP A 248 -7.76 14.80 50.03
N ARG A 249 -9.07 14.55 50.12
CA ARG A 249 -9.83 13.87 49.05
C ARG A 249 -9.76 14.62 47.73
N VAL A 250 -9.96 15.95 47.74
CA VAL A 250 -9.81 16.80 46.54
C VAL A 250 -8.40 16.68 45.96
N ILE A 251 -7.36 16.71 46.81
CA ILE A 251 -5.98 16.57 46.37
C ILE A 251 -5.75 15.23 45.66
N LEU A 252 -6.28 14.13 46.21
CA LEU A 252 -6.17 12.80 45.60
C LEU A 252 -6.88 12.75 44.23
N CYS A 253 -8.11 13.25 44.14
CA CYS A 253 -8.85 13.26 42.87
C CYS A 253 -8.14 14.11 41.80
N LEU A 254 -7.62 15.30 42.16
CA LEU A 254 -6.87 16.15 41.23
C LEU A 254 -5.54 15.51 40.80
N ALA A 255 -4.84 14.83 41.70
CA ALA A 255 -3.63 14.07 41.35
C ALA A 255 -3.93 12.91 40.40
N GLU A 256 -5.05 12.21 40.60
CA GLU A 256 -5.52 11.16 39.68
C GLU A 256 -5.86 11.73 38.30
N VAL A 257 -6.58 12.86 38.23
CA VAL A 257 -6.88 13.56 36.98
C VAL A 257 -5.59 13.89 36.22
N GLN A 258 -4.58 14.48 36.88
CA GLN A 258 -3.29 14.79 36.25
C GLN A 258 -2.55 13.55 35.76
N SER A 259 -2.63 12.45 36.51
CA SER A 259 -2.01 11.17 36.12
C SER A 259 -2.69 10.60 34.87
N LEU A 260 -4.02 10.55 34.86
CA LEU A 260 -4.81 10.02 33.73
C LEU A 260 -4.73 10.92 32.50
N GLU A 261 -4.66 12.24 32.67
CA GLU A 261 -4.43 13.19 31.58
C GLU A 261 -3.11 12.90 30.87
N LYS A 262 -2.01 12.76 31.63
CA LYS A 262 -0.69 12.44 31.07
C LYS A 262 -0.71 11.13 30.30
N GLN A 263 -1.35 10.09 30.85
CA GLN A 263 -1.48 8.80 30.17
C GLN A 263 -2.34 8.91 28.90
N TYR A 264 -3.46 9.62 28.96
CA TYR A 264 -4.33 9.83 27.80
C TYR A 264 -3.60 10.58 26.68
N VAL A 265 -2.91 11.68 27.00
CA VAL A 265 -2.12 12.46 26.04
C VAL A 265 -1.05 11.59 25.39
N GLN A 266 -0.39 10.73 26.15
CA GLN A 266 0.60 9.80 25.62
C GLN A 266 -0.02 8.79 24.63
N LEU A 267 -1.14 8.17 24.99
CA LEU A 267 -1.85 7.24 24.11
C LEU A 267 -2.37 7.90 22.83
N VAL A 268 -2.80 9.17 22.90
CA VAL A 268 -3.19 9.94 21.71
C VAL A 268 -2.00 10.21 20.80
N LYS A 269 -0.79 10.46 21.35
CA LYS A 269 0.43 10.57 20.54
C LYS A 269 0.74 9.25 19.83
N GLU A 270 0.61 8.12 20.52
CA GLU A 270 0.81 6.79 19.94
C GLU A 270 -0.20 6.48 18.83
N GLU A 271 -1.49 6.83 19.02
CA GLU A 271 -2.50 6.72 17.95
C GLU A 271 -2.11 7.55 16.73
N LYS A 272 -1.68 8.81 16.91
CA LYS A 272 -1.27 9.68 15.80
C LYS A 272 -0.08 9.12 15.02
N VAL A 273 0.91 8.55 15.73
CA VAL A 273 2.06 7.88 15.10
C VAL A 273 1.60 6.67 14.29
N ALA A 274 0.72 5.84 14.85
CA ALA A 274 0.18 4.68 14.15
C ALA A 274 -0.58 5.09 12.87
N VAL A 275 -1.45 6.11 12.97
CA VAL A 275 -2.20 6.66 11.81
C VAL A 275 -1.24 7.12 10.71
N SER A 276 -0.24 7.93 11.06
CA SER A 276 0.76 8.41 10.08
C SER A 276 1.54 7.25 9.41
N GLN A 277 1.84 6.19 10.16
CA GLN A 277 2.46 4.99 9.59
C GLN A 277 1.53 4.25 8.63
N ALA A 278 0.24 4.15 8.94
CA ALA A 278 -0.74 3.53 8.05
C ALA A 278 -0.95 4.32 6.74
N ASP A 279 -1.00 5.65 6.81
CA ASP A 279 -1.10 6.53 5.64
C ASP A 279 0.15 6.39 4.73
N THR A 280 1.32 6.32 5.36
CA THR A 280 2.60 6.10 4.65
C THR A 280 2.60 4.75 3.94
N LEU A 281 2.15 3.69 4.63
CA LEU A 281 2.06 2.35 4.04
C LEU A 281 0.99 2.23 2.95
N GLU A 282 -0.12 2.96 3.03
CA GLU A 282 -1.09 3.04 1.94
C GLU A 282 -0.44 3.65 0.69
N THR A 283 0.25 4.79 0.87
CA THR A 283 0.94 5.52 -0.20
C THR A 283 2.00 4.63 -0.88
N MET A 284 2.92 4.07 -0.08
CA MET A 284 3.95 3.14 -0.57
C MET A 284 3.34 1.90 -1.23
N GLY A 285 2.21 1.42 -0.69
CA GLY A 285 1.49 0.28 -1.24
C GLY A 285 0.93 0.57 -2.63
N LEU A 286 0.31 1.74 -2.82
CA LEU A 286 -0.23 2.17 -4.11
C LEU A 286 0.88 2.35 -5.15
N GLU A 287 2.00 2.96 -4.77
CA GLU A 287 3.18 3.10 -5.63
C GLU A 287 3.75 1.73 -6.04
N SER A 288 3.85 0.82 -5.07
CA SER A 288 4.34 -0.53 -5.32
C SER A 288 3.43 -1.29 -6.29
N ILE A 289 2.10 -1.20 -6.12
CA ILE A 289 1.14 -1.85 -7.02
C ILE A 289 1.20 -1.21 -8.43
N GLN A 290 1.36 0.11 -8.53
CA GLN A 290 1.53 0.78 -9.81
C GLN A 290 2.80 0.30 -10.53
N HIS A 291 3.92 0.14 -9.80
CA HIS A 291 5.15 -0.39 -10.37
C HIS A 291 4.98 -1.84 -10.86
N LEU A 292 4.33 -2.70 -10.06
CA LEU A 292 4.02 -4.08 -10.45
C LEU A 292 3.10 -4.13 -11.69
N GLU A 293 2.17 -3.18 -11.84
CA GLU A 293 1.31 -3.08 -13.02
C GLU A 293 2.12 -2.70 -14.27
N ALA A 294 2.99 -1.70 -14.15
CA ALA A 294 3.86 -1.27 -15.25
C ALA A 294 4.80 -2.42 -15.69
N GLU A 295 5.39 -3.13 -14.73
CA GLU A 295 6.22 -4.30 -15.01
C GLU A 295 5.42 -5.40 -15.73
N ARG A 296 4.20 -5.70 -15.24
CA ARG A 296 3.32 -6.70 -15.85
C ARG A 296 3.00 -6.35 -17.30
N GLN A 297 2.63 -5.10 -17.56
CA GLN A 297 2.29 -4.62 -18.92
C GLN A 297 3.49 -4.75 -19.86
N ARG A 298 4.66 -4.24 -19.44
CA ARG A 298 5.89 -4.36 -20.21
C ARG A 298 6.20 -5.83 -20.54
N PHE A 299 6.20 -6.70 -19.54
CA PHE A 299 6.54 -8.11 -19.73
C PHE A 299 5.53 -8.82 -20.65
N PHE A 300 4.24 -8.49 -20.53
CA PHE A 300 3.20 -9.04 -21.38
C PHE A 300 3.37 -8.61 -22.84
N VAL A 301 3.62 -7.33 -23.11
CA VAL A 301 3.86 -6.80 -24.46
C VAL A 301 5.14 -7.39 -25.07
N GLU A 302 6.21 -7.50 -24.30
CA GLU A 302 7.44 -8.18 -24.73
C GLU A 302 7.18 -9.65 -25.09
N SER A 303 6.36 -10.35 -24.30
CA SER A 303 6.00 -11.75 -24.56
C SER A 303 5.21 -11.91 -25.86
N ILE A 304 4.23 -11.03 -26.11
CA ILE A 304 3.49 -11.01 -27.39
C ILE A 304 4.45 -10.75 -28.55
N SER A 305 5.32 -9.74 -28.41
CA SER A 305 6.29 -9.37 -29.45
C SER A 305 7.21 -10.54 -29.80
N ARG A 306 7.72 -11.26 -28.79
CA ARG A 306 8.54 -12.47 -28.99
C ARG A 306 7.75 -13.59 -29.67
N SER A 307 6.48 -13.78 -29.32
CA SER A 307 5.61 -14.77 -29.98
C SER A 307 5.45 -14.48 -31.47
N VAL A 308 5.10 -13.24 -31.82
CA VAL A 308 4.90 -12.82 -33.21
C VAL A 308 6.21 -12.91 -34.00
N GLN A 309 7.34 -12.51 -33.40
CA GLN A 309 8.66 -12.65 -34.03
C GLN A 309 9.04 -14.11 -34.27
N ALA A 310 8.74 -15.01 -33.33
CA ALA A 310 8.99 -16.44 -33.49
C ALA A 310 8.18 -17.02 -34.65
N GLU A 311 6.89 -16.69 -34.73
CA GLU A 311 6.01 -17.12 -35.84
C GLU A 311 6.50 -16.58 -37.19
N LYS A 312 6.77 -15.28 -37.27
CA LYS A 312 7.32 -14.64 -38.48
C LYS A 312 8.62 -15.31 -38.93
N GLY A 313 9.57 -15.51 -38.02
CA GLY A 313 10.84 -16.14 -38.33
C GLY A 313 10.71 -17.61 -38.76
N ALA A 314 9.73 -18.34 -38.23
CA ALA A 314 9.43 -19.70 -38.69
C ALA A 314 8.85 -19.70 -40.11
N LEU A 315 7.88 -18.82 -40.39
CA LEU A 315 7.27 -18.68 -41.71
C LEU A 315 8.28 -18.28 -42.78
N GLU A 316 9.15 -17.31 -42.51
CA GLU A 316 10.20 -16.89 -43.44
C GLU A 316 11.14 -18.06 -43.81
N LYS A 317 11.54 -18.87 -42.82
CA LYS A 317 12.37 -20.06 -43.06
C LYS A 317 11.63 -21.15 -43.86
N MET A 318 10.33 -21.31 -43.64
CA MET A 318 9.51 -22.21 -44.44
C MET A 318 9.43 -21.73 -45.90
N ILE A 319 9.19 -20.44 -46.15
CA ILE A 319 9.12 -19.86 -47.50
C ILE A 319 10.45 -20.00 -48.24
N VAL A 320 11.58 -19.71 -47.57
CA VAL A 320 12.92 -19.89 -48.17
C VAL A 320 13.16 -21.34 -48.58
N SER A 321 12.67 -22.30 -47.78
CA SER A 321 12.77 -23.72 -48.12
C SER A 321 12.04 -24.06 -49.43
N PHE A 322 10.88 -23.46 -49.68
CA PHE A 322 10.14 -23.65 -50.95
C PHE A 322 10.87 -23.02 -52.15
N LYS A 323 11.36 -21.78 -52.01
CA LYS A 323 12.03 -21.06 -53.11
C LYS A 323 13.35 -21.70 -53.55
N LEU A 324 14.12 -22.25 -52.59
CA LEU A 324 15.36 -22.97 -52.90
C LEU A 324 15.11 -24.27 -53.68
N ASP A 325 13.93 -24.88 -53.53
CA ASP A 325 13.54 -26.08 -54.26
C ASP A 325 12.93 -25.73 -55.64
N GLU A 326 12.38 -24.53 -55.84
CA GLU A 326 11.94 -24.02 -57.16
C GLU A 326 13.12 -23.68 -58.07
N ASN A 327 14.12 -22.94 -57.59
CA ASN A 327 15.29 -22.56 -58.41
C ASN A 327 16.10 -23.77 -58.90
N ARG A 328 16.09 -24.89 -58.15
CA ARG A 328 16.73 -26.16 -58.58
C ARG A 328 16.00 -26.86 -59.74
N LYS A 329 14.74 -26.51 -60.02
CA LYS A 329 13.99 -27.06 -61.16
C LYS A 329 14.33 -26.34 -62.46
N GLU A 330 14.71 -25.07 -62.42
CA GLU A 330 15.11 -24.30 -63.62
C GLU A 330 16.47 -24.74 -64.17
N ASP A 331 17.36 -25.26 -63.31
CA ASP A 331 18.64 -25.86 -63.73
C ASP A 331 18.48 -27.27 -64.34
N PHE A 332 17.31 -27.90 -64.19
CA PHE A 332 16.96 -29.17 -64.83
C PHE A 332 16.16 -28.89 -66.11
N ASN A 333 16.85 -28.41 -67.13
CA ASN A 333 16.32 -28.38 -68.50
C ASN A 333 16.67 -29.73 -69.15
N PRO A 334 15.71 -30.67 -69.33
CA PRO A 334 16.00 -31.91 -70.02
C PRO A 334 16.04 -31.62 -71.51
N LEU A 335 17.26 -31.60 -72.07
CA LEU A 335 17.46 -31.87 -73.50
C LEU A 335 17.16 -33.35 -73.79
#